data_AF-A0A3Q4MEX0-F1
#
_entry.id   AF-A0A3Q4MEX0-F1
#
_cell.length_a   1.000
_cell.length_b   1.000
_cell.length_c   1.000
_cell.angle_alpha   90.00
_cell.angle_beta   90.00
_cell.angle_gamma   90.00
#
_symmetry.space_group_name_H-M   'P 1'
#
loop_
_entity.id
_entity.type
_entity.pdbx_description
1 polymer ?
#
loop_
_entity_poly.entity_id
_entity_poly.type
_entity_poly.pdbx_seq_one_letter_code
_entity_poly.pdbx_strand_id
1 'polypeptide(L)'
;TENSLPENPGISVSIFYDVHIFYYLWYGSPSVDNKYIHWDHVLVPHWDPKIAASHAQGKHTPPDDIASSFYPELGPYSSRDPKVLESHMAQIEAAAAGVLVLSWYPPGVGDDHGEPTEDLVPTVMDAAHRHSIKVTAACPVMQ
;
A
#
# COMPACT_ATOMS: atom_id res chain seq x y z
N THR A 1 34.03 -18.99 36.47
CA THR A 1 32.58 -18.77 36.58
C THR A 1 32.23 -17.60 35.67
N GLU A 2 32.05 -17.88 34.38
CA GLU A 2 31.56 -16.90 33.42
C GLU A 2 30.06 -17.09 33.26
N ASN A 3 29.30 -16.08 33.67
CA ASN A 3 27.86 -15.99 33.44
C ASN A 3 27.63 -15.65 31.96
N SER A 4 27.28 -16.65 31.16
CA SER A 4 26.56 -16.41 29.90
C SER A 4 25.13 -15.98 30.24
N LEU A 5 24.74 -14.79 29.79
CA LEU A 5 23.34 -14.35 29.79
C LEU A 5 22.54 -15.28 28.88
N PRO A 6 21.29 -15.64 29.23
CA PRO A 6 20.47 -16.43 28.32
C PRO A 6 20.18 -15.61 27.06
N GLU A 7 20.51 -16.17 25.90
CA GLU A 7 20.05 -15.66 24.62
C GLU A 7 18.52 -15.55 24.67
N ASN A 8 18.01 -14.36 24.38
CA ASN A 8 16.59 -14.09 24.29
C ASN A 8 16.06 -14.97 23.15
N PRO A 9 15.15 -15.95 23.40
CA PRO A 9 14.58 -16.73 22.32
C PRO A 9 13.81 -15.72 21.46
N GLY A 10 14.38 -15.36 20.31
CA GLY A 10 13.72 -14.47 19.37
C GLY A 10 12.31 -14.99 19.20
N ILE A 11 11.33 -14.15 19.56
CA ILE A 11 9.92 -14.50 19.42
C ILE A 11 9.75 -14.81 17.94
N SER A 12 9.72 -16.10 17.57
CA SER A 12 9.36 -16.48 16.22
C SER A 12 7.88 -16.18 16.12
N VAL A 13 7.53 -15.03 15.56
CA VAL A 13 6.15 -14.70 15.26
C VAL A 13 5.66 -15.78 14.31
N SER A 14 4.70 -16.58 14.77
CA SER A 14 4.08 -17.59 13.91
C SER A 14 3.25 -16.85 12.86
N ILE A 15 3.65 -16.96 11.59
CA ILE A 15 2.91 -16.40 10.46
C ILE A 15 1.70 -17.29 10.13
N PHE A 16 0.53 -16.70 9.95
CA PHE A 16 -0.72 -17.38 9.63
C PHE A 16 -1.09 -17.21 8.15
N TYR A 17 -0.96 -18.27 7.36
CA TYR A 17 -1.20 -18.25 5.91
C TYR A 17 -2.68 -18.33 5.49
N ASP A 18 -3.57 -18.51 6.46
CA ASP A 18 -5.02 -18.36 6.33
C ASP A 18 -5.49 -16.92 6.58
N VAL A 19 -4.60 -16.03 7.04
CA VAL A 19 -4.86 -14.58 7.20
C VAL A 19 -4.32 -13.80 6.01
N HIS A 20 -5.23 -13.11 5.33
CA HIS A 20 -4.98 -12.43 4.06
C HIS A 20 -5.23 -10.92 4.21
N ILE A 21 -4.30 -10.09 3.74
CA ILE A 21 -4.39 -8.62 3.78
C ILE A 21 -4.43 -8.06 2.36
N PHE A 22 -5.45 -7.27 2.04
CA PHE A 22 -5.51 -6.53 0.78
C PHE A 22 -4.50 -5.38 0.78
N TYR A 23 -3.75 -5.27 -0.32
CA TYR A 23 -2.64 -4.34 -0.44
C TYR A 23 -2.62 -3.65 -1.80
N TYR A 24 -2.39 -2.34 -1.78
CA TYR A 24 -2.51 -1.45 -2.94
C TYR A 24 -1.17 -0.76 -3.20
N LEU A 25 -0.71 -0.81 -4.46
CA LEU A 25 0.57 -0.27 -4.91
C LEU A 25 0.47 1.07 -5.64
N TRP A 26 -0.68 1.72 -5.54
CA TRP A 26 -1.04 2.84 -6.41
C TRP A 26 -0.62 4.22 -5.89
N TYR A 27 0.01 4.31 -4.72
CA TYR A 27 0.43 5.58 -4.13
C TYR A 27 1.77 6.07 -4.68
N GLY A 28 1.88 7.37 -4.94
CA GLY A 28 3.11 8.01 -5.45
C GLY A 28 3.40 9.35 -4.78
N SER A 29 4.68 9.71 -4.69
CA SER A 29 5.17 10.94 -4.04
C SER A 29 6.11 11.74 -4.97
N PRO A 30 6.20 13.07 -4.86
CA PRO A 30 7.05 13.88 -5.73
C PRO A 30 8.53 13.50 -5.72
N SER A 31 9.05 12.98 -4.61
CA SER A 31 10.46 12.60 -4.48
C SER A 31 10.83 11.34 -5.26
N VAL A 32 9.86 10.47 -5.59
CA VAL A 32 10.10 9.18 -6.27
C VAL A 32 9.40 9.15 -7.63
N ASP A 33 8.20 9.70 -7.71
CA ASP A 33 7.28 9.61 -8.85
C ASP A 33 7.12 10.94 -9.62
N ASN A 34 7.84 12.00 -9.19
CA ASN A 34 7.75 13.39 -9.71
C ASN A 34 6.41 14.10 -9.48
N LYS A 35 5.37 13.39 -9.05
CA LYS A 35 4.05 13.91 -8.69
C LYS A 35 3.44 13.09 -7.57
N TYR A 36 2.41 13.63 -6.92
CA TYR A 36 1.52 12.81 -6.10
C TYR A 36 0.66 11.94 -7.02
N ILE A 37 0.39 10.72 -6.58
CA ILE A 37 -0.51 9.75 -7.23
C ILE A 37 -1.37 9.15 -6.13
N HIS A 38 -2.69 9.07 -6.36
CA HIS A 38 -3.74 8.70 -5.38
C HIS A 38 -3.88 9.60 -4.16
N TRP A 39 -2.81 10.22 -3.65
CA TRP A 39 -2.92 11.16 -2.53
C TRP A 39 -3.68 12.43 -2.91
N ASP A 40 -3.57 12.88 -4.16
CA ASP A 40 -4.25 14.05 -4.72
C ASP A 40 -5.52 13.66 -5.48
N HIS A 41 -6.21 12.59 -5.06
CA HIS A 41 -7.43 12.11 -5.70
C HIS A 41 -8.50 13.21 -5.83
N VAL A 42 -9.29 13.13 -6.89
CA VAL A 42 -10.41 14.05 -7.11
C VAL A 42 -11.53 13.80 -6.10
N LEU A 43 -12.24 14.85 -5.69
CA LEU A 43 -13.47 14.68 -4.93
C LEU A 43 -14.53 14.11 -5.86
N VAL A 44 -14.96 12.87 -5.61
CA VAL A 44 -15.95 12.18 -6.44
C VAL A 44 -17.31 12.90 -6.28
N PRO A 45 -17.88 13.44 -7.37
CA PRO A 45 -19.14 14.16 -7.27
C PRO A 45 -20.29 13.20 -6.93
N HIS A 46 -21.28 13.73 -6.21
CA HIS A 46 -22.53 13.01 -6.01
C HIS A 46 -23.20 12.75 -7.38
N TRP A 47 -23.85 11.59 -7.53
CA TRP A 47 -24.46 11.16 -8.79
C TRP A 47 -25.61 12.08 -9.26
N ASP A 48 -26.35 12.69 -8.34
CA ASP A 48 -27.32 13.76 -8.63
C ASP A 48 -26.59 15.11 -8.75
N PRO A 49 -26.60 15.77 -9.94
CA PRO A 49 -25.93 17.05 -10.16
C PRO A 49 -26.41 18.18 -9.24
N LYS A 50 -27.67 18.15 -8.77
CA LYS A 50 -28.20 19.17 -7.87
C LYS A 50 -27.57 19.08 -6.48
N ILE A 51 -27.30 17.85 -6.04
CA ILE A 51 -26.59 17.60 -4.77
C ILE A 51 -25.10 17.85 -4.96
N ALA A 52 -24.52 17.43 -6.10
CA ALA A 52 -23.10 17.66 -6.39
C ALA A 52 -22.73 19.15 -6.36
N ALA A 53 -23.64 20.04 -6.78
CA ALA A 53 -23.43 21.47 -6.75
C ALA A 53 -23.33 22.07 -5.32
N SER A 54 -23.83 21.37 -4.30
CA SER A 54 -23.73 21.81 -2.90
C SER A 54 -22.52 21.23 -2.15
N HIS A 55 -21.67 20.42 -2.81
CA HIS A 55 -20.47 19.84 -2.22
C HIS A 55 -19.19 20.46 -2.79
N ALA A 56 -18.09 20.33 -2.05
CA ALA A 56 -16.78 20.74 -2.51
C ALA A 56 -16.38 19.96 -3.77
N GLN A 57 -15.70 20.63 -4.69
CA GLN A 57 -15.23 20.08 -5.96
C GLN A 57 -13.74 20.36 -6.09
N GLY A 58 -13.07 19.59 -6.96
CA GLY A 58 -11.64 19.72 -7.22
C GLY A 58 -10.89 18.46 -6.79
N LYS A 59 -9.66 18.65 -6.33
CA LYS A 59 -8.78 17.58 -5.88
C LYS A 59 -8.12 17.93 -4.56
N HIS A 60 -7.69 16.91 -3.83
CA HIS A 60 -6.86 17.09 -2.64
C HIS A 60 -5.49 17.71 -3.01
N THR A 61 -4.89 18.46 -2.08
CA THR A 61 -3.58 19.11 -2.24
C THR A 61 -2.55 18.64 -1.19
N PRO A 62 -1.89 17.48 -1.42
CA PRO A 62 -0.89 16.96 -0.49
C PRO A 62 0.31 17.93 -0.33
N PRO A 63 1.04 17.89 0.81
CA PRO A 63 1.02 16.81 1.80
C PRO A 63 0.01 16.97 2.93
N ASP A 64 -0.52 18.18 3.18
CA ASP A 64 -1.39 18.43 4.35
C ASP A 64 -2.86 18.05 4.08
N ASP A 65 -3.30 18.15 2.82
CA ASP A 65 -4.63 17.77 2.37
C ASP A 65 -4.53 16.54 1.44
N ILE A 66 -4.75 15.36 2.00
CA ILE A 66 -4.70 14.09 1.26
C ILE A 66 -6.10 13.47 1.12
N ALA A 67 -6.27 12.62 0.12
CA ALA A 67 -7.49 11.86 -0.15
C ALA A 67 -7.74 10.71 0.85
N SER A 68 -7.76 11.03 2.14
CA SER A 68 -8.01 10.09 3.22
C SER A 68 -8.55 10.82 4.45
N SER A 69 -9.46 10.17 5.18
CA SER A 69 -9.89 10.65 6.50
C SER A 69 -8.86 10.42 7.61
N PHE A 70 -7.81 9.63 7.32
CA PHE A 70 -6.70 9.32 8.24
C PHE A 70 -5.36 9.70 7.61
N TYR A 71 -4.37 10.04 8.45
CA TYR A 71 -3.04 10.39 7.98
C TYR A 71 -2.04 9.24 8.25
N PRO A 72 -1.35 8.70 7.24
CA PRO A 72 -0.37 7.63 7.43
C PRO A 72 0.87 8.14 8.19
N GLU A 73 1.41 7.32 9.09
CA GLU A 73 2.64 7.64 9.83
C GLU A 73 3.85 7.86 8.89
N LEU A 74 3.89 7.12 7.78
CA LEU A 74 4.90 7.26 6.71
C LEU A 74 4.69 8.51 5.83
N GLY A 75 3.66 9.32 6.09
CA GLY A 75 3.26 10.44 5.24
C GLY A 75 2.74 10.00 3.88
N PRO A 76 2.52 10.94 2.93
CA PRO A 76 2.09 10.64 1.57
C PRO A 76 3.24 10.00 0.77
N TYR A 77 3.45 8.71 1.03
CA TYR A 77 4.56 7.92 0.55
C TYR A 77 4.42 7.50 -0.91
N SER A 78 5.51 6.98 -1.49
CA SER A 78 5.48 6.24 -2.75
C SER A 78 5.47 4.74 -2.50
N SER A 79 4.61 4.01 -3.21
CA SER A 79 4.64 2.53 -3.25
C SER A 79 5.87 2.00 -3.98
N ARG A 80 6.56 2.86 -4.73
CA ARG A 80 7.82 2.54 -5.43
C ARG A 80 9.05 2.71 -4.54
N ASP A 81 8.91 3.31 -3.35
CA ASP A 81 10.04 3.47 -2.42
C ASP A 81 10.35 2.13 -1.73
N PRO A 82 11.56 1.56 -1.91
CA PRO A 82 11.93 0.31 -1.25
C PRO A 82 11.86 0.37 0.28
N LYS A 83 12.10 1.53 0.90
CA LYS A 83 12.03 1.69 2.36
C LYS A 83 10.60 1.59 2.87
N VAL A 84 9.65 2.10 2.09
CA VAL A 84 8.21 2.00 2.38
C VAL A 84 7.77 0.55 2.24
N LEU A 85 8.16 -0.13 1.17
CA LEU A 85 7.86 -1.56 0.98
C LEU A 85 8.38 -2.41 2.13
N GLU A 86 9.63 -2.22 2.54
CA GLU A 86 10.21 -2.96 3.68
C GLU A 86 9.46 -2.66 4.98
N SER A 87 9.11 -1.40 5.23
CA SER A 87 8.33 -1.00 6.41
C SER A 87 6.96 -1.66 6.43
N HIS A 88 6.28 -1.75 5.28
CA HIS A 88 4.99 -2.45 5.17
C HIS A 88 5.12 -3.95 5.42
N MET A 89 6.14 -4.62 4.88
CA MET A 89 6.34 -6.06 5.14
C MET A 89 6.62 -6.34 6.61
N ALA A 90 7.41 -5.49 7.28
CA ALA A 90 7.64 -5.58 8.71
C ALA A 90 6.34 -5.38 9.54
N GLN A 91 5.46 -4.47 9.13
CA GLN A 91 4.15 -4.28 9.76
C GLN A 91 3.23 -5.49 9.56
N ILE A 92 3.23 -6.10 8.36
CA ILE A 92 2.44 -7.29 8.05
C ILE A 92 2.96 -8.51 8.84
N GLU A 93 4.28 -8.67 8.93
CA GLU A 93 4.93 -9.68 9.76
C GLU A 93 4.56 -9.50 11.24
N ALA A 94 4.60 -8.27 11.76
CA ALA A 94 4.20 -7.96 13.13
C ALA A 94 2.70 -8.23 13.39
N ALA A 95 1.86 -8.12 12.35
CA ALA A 95 0.45 -8.50 12.38
C ALA A 95 0.21 -10.02 12.25
N ALA A 96 1.28 -10.81 12.06
CA ALA A 96 1.27 -12.26 11.88
C ALA A 96 0.48 -12.75 10.64
N ALA A 97 0.23 -11.87 9.66
CA ALA A 97 -0.47 -12.25 8.43
C ALA A 97 0.50 -12.83 7.39
N GLY A 98 0.13 -13.97 6.81
CA GLY A 98 0.99 -14.72 5.90
C GLY A 98 0.75 -14.49 4.42
N VAL A 99 -0.34 -13.82 4.04
CA VAL A 99 -0.69 -13.62 2.63
C VAL A 99 -1.02 -12.17 2.33
N LEU A 100 -0.26 -11.59 1.40
CA LEU A 100 -0.50 -10.30 0.78
C LEU A 100 -1.36 -10.48 -0.47
N VAL A 101 -2.56 -9.91 -0.48
CA VAL A 101 -3.47 -9.91 -1.62
C VAL A 101 -3.29 -8.62 -2.40
N LEU A 102 -2.52 -8.71 -3.48
CA LEU A 102 -2.14 -7.57 -4.30
C LEU A 102 -3.30 -7.15 -5.21
N SER A 103 -3.73 -5.89 -5.12
CA SER A 103 -4.56 -5.29 -6.17
C SER A 103 -3.72 -5.20 -7.45
N TRP A 104 -4.11 -5.96 -8.47
CA TRP A 104 -3.31 -6.14 -9.68
C TRP A 104 -4.12 -5.84 -10.93
N TYR A 105 -3.56 -5.01 -11.80
CA TYR A 105 -4.08 -4.73 -13.13
C TYR A 105 -3.15 -5.33 -14.20
N PRO A 106 -3.66 -5.68 -15.39
CA PRO A 106 -2.83 -6.11 -16.50
C PRO A 106 -1.73 -5.10 -16.88
N PRO A 107 -0.64 -5.53 -17.53
CA PRO A 107 0.44 -4.63 -17.92
C PRO A 107 -0.03 -3.44 -18.77
N GLY A 108 0.47 -2.25 -18.46
CA GLY A 108 0.08 -0.99 -19.09
C GLY A 108 -1.31 -0.48 -18.69
N VAL A 109 -1.96 -1.12 -17.72
CA VAL A 109 -3.29 -0.72 -17.21
C VAL A 109 -3.15 -0.30 -15.74
N GLY A 110 -3.64 0.90 -15.43
CA GLY A 110 -3.90 1.35 -14.07
C GLY A 110 -5.40 1.56 -13.85
N ASP A 111 -5.79 2.01 -12.67
CA ASP A 111 -7.15 2.52 -12.50
C ASP A 111 -7.31 3.93 -13.10
N ASP A 112 -8.53 4.47 -13.05
CA ASP A 112 -8.87 5.78 -13.65
C ASP A 112 -8.10 6.97 -13.05
N HIS A 113 -7.47 6.79 -11.90
CA HIS A 113 -6.81 7.84 -11.11
C HIS A 113 -5.35 7.54 -10.75
N GLY A 114 -4.82 6.42 -11.23
CA GLY A 114 -3.50 5.91 -10.94
C GLY A 114 -2.64 5.76 -12.19
N GLU A 115 -1.49 5.12 -12.00
CA GLU A 115 -0.55 4.74 -13.06
C GLU A 115 -0.40 3.20 -13.06
N PRO A 116 0.11 2.59 -14.14
CA PRO A 116 0.43 1.17 -14.14
C PRO A 116 1.41 0.80 -13.01
N THR A 117 1.16 -0.33 -12.34
CA THR A 117 1.91 -0.79 -11.14
C THR A 117 2.48 -2.20 -11.29
N GLU A 118 2.30 -2.84 -12.45
CA GLU A 118 2.74 -4.20 -12.74
C GLU A 118 4.25 -4.38 -12.62
N ASP A 119 5.02 -3.32 -12.88
CA ASP A 119 6.47 -3.33 -12.84
C ASP A 119 7.02 -3.39 -11.40
N LEU A 120 6.17 -3.08 -10.40
CA LEU A 120 6.50 -3.21 -8.98
C LEU A 120 6.32 -4.63 -8.45
N VAL A 121 5.58 -5.49 -9.16
CA VAL A 121 5.26 -6.85 -8.70
C VAL A 121 6.50 -7.65 -8.32
N PRO A 122 7.59 -7.70 -9.12
CA PRO A 122 8.80 -8.43 -8.74
C PRO A 122 9.41 -7.92 -7.43
N THR A 123 9.52 -6.60 -7.28
CA THR A 123 10.10 -5.96 -6.08
C THR A 123 9.30 -6.27 -4.82
N VAL A 124 7.97 -6.32 -4.95
CA VAL A 124 7.06 -6.67 -3.85
C VAL A 124 7.17 -8.14 -3.48
N MET A 125 7.27 -9.03 -4.47
CA MET A 125 7.49 -10.45 -4.23
C MET A 125 8.82 -10.70 -3.51
N ASP A 126 9.88 -10.01 -3.90
CA ASP A 126 11.19 -10.09 -3.24
C ASP A 126 11.12 -9.59 -1.80
N ALA A 127 10.41 -8.48 -1.55
CA ALA A 127 10.21 -7.95 -0.20
C ALA A 127 9.39 -8.90 0.68
N ALA A 128 8.25 -9.39 0.18
CA ALA A 128 7.42 -10.36 0.89
C ALA A 128 8.21 -11.64 1.21
N HIS A 129 9.05 -12.11 0.28
CA HIS A 129 9.87 -13.31 0.50
C HIS A 129 10.84 -13.16 1.67
N ARG A 130 11.48 -12.00 1.84
CA ARG A 130 12.39 -11.72 2.98
C ARG A 130 11.69 -11.85 4.34
N HIS A 131 10.38 -11.57 4.39
CA HIS A 131 9.55 -11.63 5.60
C HIS A 131 8.70 -12.91 5.70
N SER A 132 8.98 -13.93 4.87
CA SER A 132 8.19 -15.17 4.81
C SER A 132 6.71 -14.98 4.45
N ILE A 133 6.35 -13.87 3.81
CA ILE A 133 4.98 -13.56 3.36
C ILE A 133 4.77 -14.13 1.94
N LYS A 134 3.60 -14.70 1.68
CA LYS A 134 3.16 -15.13 0.34
C LYS A 134 2.41 -14.01 -0.35
N VAL A 135 2.46 -13.96 -1.68
CA VAL A 135 1.72 -13.00 -2.48
C VAL A 135 0.69 -13.74 -3.33
N THR A 136 -0.53 -13.23 -3.36
CA THR A 136 -1.58 -13.61 -4.31
C THR A 136 -2.12 -12.35 -4.97
N ALA A 137 -2.84 -12.47 -6.10
CA ALA A 137 -3.36 -11.32 -6.83
C ALA A 137 -4.88 -11.30 -6.81
N ALA A 138 -5.45 -10.13 -6.55
CA ALA A 138 -6.85 -9.82 -6.79
C ALA A 138 -6.93 -9.00 -8.09
N CYS A 139 -7.43 -9.64 -9.14
CA CYS A 139 -7.72 -8.98 -10.42
C CYS A 139 -9.11 -8.33 -10.32
N PRO A 140 -9.24 -7.00 -10.45
CA PRO A 140 -10.55 -6.37 -10.51
C PRO A 140 -11.27 -6.85 -11.77
N VAL A 141 -12.57 -7.13 -11.63
CA VAL A 141 -13.40 -7.45 -12.79
C VAL A 141 -13.45 -6.19 -13.65
N MET A 142 -12.86 -6.24 -14.85
CA MET A 142 -13.02 -5.19 -15.85
C MET A 142 -14.52 -5.08 -16.16
N GLN A 143 -15.16 -3.99 -15.73
CA GLN A 143 -16.54 -3.64 -16.08
C GLN A 143 -16.57 -2.87 -17.40
#